data_AF-A0A7S1R8D7-F1
#
_entry.id   AF-A0A7S1R8D7-F1
#
_cell.length_a   1.000
_cell.length_b   1.000
_cell.length_c   1.000
_cell.angle_alpha   90.00
_cell.angle_beta   90.00
_cell.angle_gamma   90.00
#
_symmetry.space_group_name_H-M   'P 1'
#
loop_
_entity.id
_entity.type
_entity.pdbx_description
1 polymer ?
#
loop_
_entity_poly.entity_id
_entity_poly.type
_entity_poly.pdbx_seq_one_letter_code
_entity_poly.pdbx_strand_id
1 'polypeptide(L)'
;RYCDSARDGSELDCQASRQAAVDEAKHRLLVEQRAKAEEEAKQKMAAEEARHQAFLKEEAQRQVALEEAAKKLEQAPRPAQRERPLRGRCPPSWEKQVHGWLNKISPDNEDNIIAQLATLQLQEPEDFKIVAKIIIERAIRDPFYSEVYARAISKLVLEYPRLPELPRQGQSDSESSDGDGFSEPHPLHEPWCPKKTNGFCNFSDVVVSQCQRKFNSFFGKAGTLGHDDEENREKAAVAAKN
;
A
#
# COMPACT_ATOMS: atom_id res chain seq x y z
N ARG A 1 -5.51 -111.05 5.01
CA ARG A 1 -4.83 -109.76 4.78
C ARG A 1 -5.84 -108.79 4.20
N TYR A 2 -6.61 -108.11 5.03
CA TYR A 2 -7.43 -106.94 4.67
C TYR A 2 -8.06 -106.50 5.98
N CYS A 3 -7.55 -105.45 6.62
CA CYS A 3 -8.17 -104.66 7.69
C CYS A 3 -7.09 -103.73 8.29
N ASP A 4 -6.64 -102.70 7.55
CA ASP A 4 -5.81 -101.63 8.16
C ASP A 4 -5.86 -100.29 7.39
N SER A 5 -6.92 -100.02 6.61
CA SER A 5 -7.01 -98.82 5.75
C SER A 5 -8.14 -97.86 6.14
N ALA A 6 -8.78 -98.05 7.29
CA ALA A 6 -9.97 -97.27 7.69
C ALA A 6 -9.69 -96.19 8.77
N ARG A 7 -8.43 -95.96 9.17
CA ARG A 7 -8.10 -95.07 10.30
C ARG A 7 -7.63 -93.66 9.91
N ASP A 8 -7.28 -93.41 8.65
CA ASP A 8 -6.71 -92.12 8.22
C ASP A 8 -7.75 -91.05 7.85
N GLY A 9 -9.03 -91.41 7.71
CA GLY A 9 -10.08 -90.44 7.37
C GLY A 9 -10.47 -89.50 8.51
N SER A 10 -10.41 -89.96 9.77
CA SER A 10 -10.91 -89.20 10.92
C SER A 10 -10.01 -88.02 11.36
N GLU A 11 -8.73 -88.05 10.99
CA GLU A 11 -7.78 -87.02 11.42
C GLU A 11 -7.91 -85.74 10.57
N LEU A 12 -8.18 -85.89 9.27
CA LEU A 12 -8.41 -84.75 8.36
C LEU A 12 -9.70 -83.99 8.73
N ASP A 13 -10.77 -84.71 9.07
CA ASP A 13 -12.02 -84.09 9.52
C ASP A 13 -11.84 -83.35 10.86
N CYS A 14 -11.03 -83.88 11.77
CA CYS A 14 -10.67 -83.19 13.02
C CYS A 14 -9.84 -81.92 12.78
N GLN A 15 -8.91 -81.94 11.83
CA GLN A 15 -8.11 -80.76 11.49
C GLN A 15 -8.97 -79.67 10.83
N ALA A 16 -9.85 -80.05 9.91
CA ALA A 16 -10.79 -79.12 9.27
C ALA A 16 -11.72 -78.46 10.30
N SER A 17 -12.24 -79.23 11.26
CA SER A 17 -13.08 -78.70 12.34
C SER A 17 -12.33 -77.72 13.25
N ARG A 18 -11.07 -78.01 13.61
CA ARG A 18 -10.23 -77.08 14.40
C ARG A 18 -9.94 -75.80 13.63
N GLN A 19 -9.64 -75.90 12.34
CA GLN A 19 -9.36 -74.73 11.51
C GLN A 19 -10.61 -73.84 11.37
N ALA A 20 -11.79 -74.44 11.16
CA ALA A 20 -13.05 -73.71 11.14
C ALA A 20 -13.33 -72.97 12.46
N ALA A 21 -13.07 -73.59 13.61
CA ALA A 21 -13.22 -72.94 14.92
C ALA A 21 -12.24 -71.77 15.11
N VAL A 22 -10.99 -71.91 14.64
CA VAL A 22 -9.99 -70.82 14.67
C VAL A 22 -10.41 -69.66 13.77
N ASP A 23 -10.91 -69.96 12.58
CA ASP A 23 -11.33 -68.93 11.62
C ASP A 23 -12.61 -68.22 12.09
N GLU A 24 -13.53 -68.94 12.74
CA GLU A 24 -14.68 -68.34 13.41
C GLU A 24 -14.27 -67.42 14.56
N ALA A 25 -13.32 -67.85 15.41
CA ALA A 25 -12.80 -67.03 16.49
C ALA A 25 -12.10 -65.76 15.99
N LYS A 26 -11.31 -65.86 14.90
CA LYS A 26 -10.69 -64.70 14.24
C LYS A 26 -11.74 -63.76 13.67
N HIS A 27 -12.79 -64.27 13.03
CA HIS A 27 -13.87 -63.46 12.50
C HIS A 27 -14.59 -62.68 13.61
N ARG A 28 -14.91 -63.34 14.74
CA ARG A 28 -15.52 -62.68 15.92
C ARG A 28 -14.63 -61.56 16.47
N LEU A 29 -13.33 -61.81 16.61
CA LEU A 29 -12.37 -60.79 17.07
C LEU A 29 -12.31 -59.58 16.11
N LEU A 30 -12.29 -59.82 14.79
CA LEU A 30 -12.29 -58.75 13.80
C LEU A 30 -13.59 -57.92 13.82
N VAL A 31 -14.74 -58.56 14.03
CA VAL A 31 -16.03 -57.87 14.18
C VAL A 31 -16.02 -56.99 15.44
N GLU A 32 -15.52 -57.50 16.56
CA GLU A 32 -15.41 -56.73 17.81
C GLU A 32 -14.46 -55.55 17.67
N GLN A 33 -13.30 -55.75 17.03
CA GLN A 33 -12.35 -54.67 16.74
C GLN A 33 -12.95 -53.58 15.85
N ARG A 34 -13.73 -53.96 14.82
CA ARG A 34 -14.44 -52.99 13.97
C ARG A 34 -15.51 -52.22 14.75
N ALA A 35 -16.30 -52.90 15.57
CA ALA A 35 -17.31 -52.25 16.41
C ALA A 35 -16.67 -51.23 17.37
N LYS A 36 -15.56 -51.61 18.02
CA LYS A 36 -14.81 -50.71 18.91
C LYS A 36 -14.22 -49.52 18.16
N ALA A 37 -13.66 -49.74 16.97
CA ALA A 37 -13.11 -48.66 16.14
C ALA A 37 -14.21 -47.70 15.65
N GLU A 38 -15.39 -48.21 15.31
CA GLU A 38 -16.54 -47.40 14.92
C GLU A 38 -17.06 -46.55 16.09
N GLU A 39 -17.13 -47.12 17.29
CA GLU A 39 -17.51 -46.37 18.49
C GLU A 39 -16.49 -45.27 18.82
N GLU A 40 -15.20 -45.57 18.75
CA GLU A 40 -14.14 -44.58 18.96
C GLU A 40 -14.20 -43.46 17.91
N ALA A 41 -14.49 -43.78 16.65
CA ALA A 41 -14.67 -42.79 15.59
C ALA A 41 -15.89 -41.89 15.85
N LYS A 42 -17.02 -42.46 16.30
CA LYS A 42 -18.21 -41.69 16.70
C LYS A 42 -17.91 -40.75 17.87
N GLN A 43 -17.18 -41.22 18.88
CA GLN A 43 -16.77 -40.40 20.02
C GLN A 43 -15.83 -39.26 19.61
N LYS A 44 -14.88 -39.49 18.70
CA LYS A 44 -13.98 -38.45 18.17
C LYS A 44 -14.74 -37.39 17.39
N MET A 45 -15.66 -37.79 16.50
CA MET A 45 -16.52 -36.88 15.74
C MET A 45 -17.39 -36.02 16.67
N ALA A 46 -18.02 -36.63 17.68
CA ALA A 46 -18.83 -35.90 18.65
C ALA A 46 -18.00 -34.90 19.48
N ALA A 47 -16.77 -35.26 19.85
CA ALA A 47 -15.85 -34.38 20.56
C ALA A 47 -15.38 -33.19 19.70
N GLU A 48 -15.13 -33.41 18.42
CA GLU A 48 -14.77 -32.35 17.46
C GLU A 48 -15.95 -31.40 17.22
N GLU A 49 -17.15 -31.93 17.04
CA GLU A 49 -18.37 -31.13 16.90
C GLU A 49 -18.61 -30.26 18.15
N ALA A 50 -18.43 -30.83 19.34
CA ALA A 50 -18.54 -30.07 20.60
C ALA A 50 -17.51 -28.93 20.69
N ARG A 51 -16.28 -29.13 20.21
CA ARG A 51 -15.25 -28.07 20.14
C ARG A 51 -15.65 -26.97 19.17
N HIS A 52 -16.17 -27.32 18.00
CA HIS A 52 -16.63 -26.35 17.02
C HIS A 52 -17.83 -25.53 17.55
N GLN A 53 -18.80 -26.18 18.21
CA GLN A 53 -19.90 -25.48 18.85
C GLN A 53 -19.45 -24.55 19.99
N ALA A 54 -18.44 -24.94 20.77
CA ALA A 54 -17.86 -24.10 21.81
C ALA A 54 -17.18 -22.84 21.22
N PHE A 55 -16.43 -23.01 20.12
CA PHE A 55 -15.80 -21.90 19.41
C PHE A 55 -16.83 -20.89 18.89
N LEU A 56 -17.89 -21.36 18.23
CA LEU A 56 -18.96 -20.47 17.73
C LEU A 56 -19.66 -19.70 18.86
N LYS A 57 -19.86 -20.34 20.01
CA LYS A 57 -20.43 -19.66 21.19
C LYS A 57 -19.49 -18.58 21.74
N GLU A 58 -18.19 -18.84 21.78
CA GLU A 58 -17.20 -17.84 22.23
C GLU A 58 -17.14 -16.64 21.26
N GLU A 59 -17.16 -16.89 19.95
CA GLU A 59 -17.15 -15.82 18.94
C GLU A 59 -18.41 -14.95 19.02
N ALA A 60 -19.59 -15.57 19.21
CA ALA A 60 -20.83 -14.84 19.43
C ALA A 60 -20.76 -13.97 20.70
N GLN A 61 -20.19 -14.48 21.80
CA GLN A 61 -19.99 -13.70 23.02
C GLN A 61 -19.02 -12.52 22.81
N ARG A 62 -17.95 -12.71 22.04
CA ARG A 62 -17.01 -11.63 21.68
C ARG A 62 -17.71 -10.53 20.87
N GLN A 63 -18.56 -10.89 19.92
CA GLN A 63 -19.31 -9.91 19.14
C GLN A 63 -20.25 -9.08 20.02
N VAL A 64 -20.99 -9.72 20.93
CA VAL A 64 -21.85 -9.03 21.91
C VAL A 64 -21.04 -8.08 22.79
N ALA A 65 -19.87 -8.51 23.28
CA ALA A 65 -19.00 -7.67 24.10
C ALA A 65 -18.44 -6.46 23.33
N LEU A 66 -18.08 -6.63 22.05
CA LEU A 66 -17.64 -5.53 21.18
C LEU A 66 -18.77 -4.53 20.91
N GLU A 67 -20.00 -5.00 20.69
CA GLU A 67 -21.16 -4.13 20.50
C GLU A 67 -21.49 -3.36 21.79
N GLU A 68 -21.42 -4.00 22.95
CA GLU A 68 -21.60 -3.33 24.24
C GLU A 68 -20.51 -2.29 24.50
N ALA A 69 -19.25 -2.59 24.15
CA ALA A 69 -18.15 -1.64 24.24
C ALA A 69 -18.32 -0.43 23.30
N ALA A 70 -18.81 -0.66 22.07
CA ALA A 70 -19.12 0.41 21.13
C ALA A 70 -20.22 1.34 21.65
N LYS A 71 -21.29 0.78 22.23
CA LYS A 71 -22.36 1.57 22.88
C LYS A 71 -21.85 2.39 24.06
N LYS A 72 -20.92 1.87 24.86
CA LYS A 72 -20.28 2.61 25.96
C LYS A 72 -19.42 3.78 25.48
N LEU A 73 -18.75 3.66 24.34
CA LEU A 73 -17.97 4.75 23.75
C LEU A 73 -18.85 5.89 23.21
N GLU A 74 -20.03 5.57 22.68
CA GLU A 74 -20.98 6.58 22.21
C GLU A 74 -21.60 7.40 23.35
N GLN A 75 -21.84 6.77 24.50
CA GLN A 75 -22.42 7.42 25.68
C GLN A 75 -21.40 8.18 26.54
N ALA A 76 -20.11 8.07 26.25
CA ALA A 76 -19.10 8.86 26.94
C ALA A 76 -19.27 10.35 26.57
N PRO A 77 -19.50 11.25 27.55
CA PRO A 77 -19.63 12.68 27.27
C PRO A 77 -18.34 13.13 26.58
N ARG A 78 -18.47 13.63 25.35
CA ARG A 78 -17.33 14.09 24.56
C ARG A 78 -16.51 15.03 25.44
N PRO A 79 -15.21 14.75 25.70
CA PRO A 79 -14.40 15.67 26.48
C PRO A 79 -14.49 17.01 25.75
N ALA A 80 -14.98 18.02 26.47
CA ALA A 80 -15.17 19.36 25.95
C ALA A 80 -13.94 19.70 25.12
N GLN A 81 -14.15 19.80 23.80
CA GLN A 81 -13.09 20.13 22.87
C GLN A 81 -12.60 21.49 23.33
N ARG A 82 -11.45 21.52 24.01
CA ARG A 82 -10.63 22.71 24.08
C ARG A 82 -10.40 23.08 22.64
N GLU A 83 -11.13 24.09 22.19
CA GLU A 83 -10.90 24.76 20.92
C GLU A 83 -9.43 25.13 20.90
N ARG A 84 -8.61 24.25 20.30
CA ARG A 84 -7.28 24.65 19.88
C ARG A 84 -7.54 25.68 18.81
N PRO A 85 -7.05 26.92 18.94
CA PRO A 85 -7.12 27.89 17.87
C PRO A 85 -6.45 27.25 16.65
N LEU A 86 -7.23 26.81 15.68
CA LEU A 86 -6.75 26.35 14.39
C LEU A 86 -6.26 27.57 13.61
N ARG A 87 -5.17 28.18 14.07
CA ARG A 87 -4.35 29.07 13.25
C ARG A 87 -3.62 28.19 12.24
N GLY A 88 -4.25 28.00 11.10
CA GLY A 88 -3.64 27.27 9.99
C GLY A 88 -4.67 27.09 8.90
N ARG A 89 -4.66 28.03 7.95
CA ARG A 89 -5.32 28.03 6.64
C ARG A 89 -5.95 26.67 6.32
N CYS A 90 -7.29 26.56 6.42
CA CYS A 90 -7.98 25.35 6.01
C CYS A 90 -7.59 25.10 4.54
N PRO A 91 -6.95 23.96 4.22
CA PRO A 91 -6.52 23.72 2.85
C PRO A 91 -7.75 23.78 1.94
N PRO A 92 -7.59 24.29 0.71
CA PRO A 92 -8.70 24.41 -0.23
C PRO A 92 -9.42 23.07 -0.37
N SER A 93 -10.74 23.12 -0.56
CA SER A 93 -11.60 21.93 -0.51
C SER A 93 -11.16 20.82 -1.47
N TRP A 94 -10.55 21.18 -2.60
CA TRP A 94 -10.03 20.25 -3.59
C TRP A 94 -8.79 19.48 -3.10
N GLU A 95 -7.95 20.05 -2.24
CA GLU A 95 -6.72 19.39 -1.76
C GLU A 95 -7.07 18.14 -0.93
N LYS A 96 -8.08 18.27 -0.06
CA LYS A 96 -8.63 17.15 0.71
C LYS A 96 -9.26 16.09 -0.19
N GLN A 97 -9.89 16.51 -1.28
CA GLN A 97 -10.48 15.58 -2.26
C GLN A 97 -9.40 14.78 -2.98
N VAL A 98 -8.33 15.43 -3.46
CA VAL A 98 -7.17 14.77 -4.07
C VAL A 98 -6.58 13.74 -3.12
N HIS A 99 -6.35 14.11 -1.86
CA HIS A 99 -5.88 13.15 -0.85
C HIS A 99 -6.86 11.99 -0.63
N GLY A 100 -8.16 12.26 -0.57
CA GLY A 100 -9.20 11.25 -0.40
C GLY A 100 -9.26 10.27 -1.58
N TRP A 101 -9.11 10.74 -2.81
CA TRP A 101 -9.08 9.90 -4.01
C TRP A 101 -7.81 9.06 -4.08
N LEU A 102 -6.64 9.66 -3.88
CA LEU A 102 -5.36 8.93 -3.91
C LEU A 102 -5.24 7.91 -2.75
N ASN A 103 -5.97 8.09 -1.66
CA ASN A 103 -6.03 7.12 -0.57
C ASN A 103 -6.94 5.92 -0.88
N LYS A 104 -7.85 6.05 -1.85
CA LYS A 104 -8.79 5.01 -2.27
C LYS A 104 -8.38 4.33 -3.57
N ILE A 105 -7.19 4.63 -4.09
CA ILE A 105 -6.72 4.08 -5.36
C ILE A 105 -6.50 2.57 -5.24
N SER A 106 -7.07 1.83 -6.18
CA SER A 106 -6.92 0.39 -6.37
C SER A 106 -6.83 0.09 -7.86
N PRO A 107 -6.28 -1.08 -8.26
CA PRO A 107 -6.18 -1.43 -9.67
C PRO A 107 -7.53 -1.47 -10.40
N ASP A 108 -8.61 -1.82 -9.68
CA ASP A 108 -9.97 -1.90 -10.25
C ASP A 108 -10.63 -0.53 -10.46
N ASN A 109 -10.18 0.51 -9.75
CA ASN A 109 -10.81 1.83 -9.77
C ASN A 109 -9.88 2.96 -10.24
N GLU A 110 -8.67 2.63 -10.68
CA GLU A 110 -7.64 3.61 -11.03
C GLU A 110 -8.12 4.57 -12.12
N ASP A 111 -8.74 4.06 -13.19
CA ASP A 111 -9.21 4.89 -14.29
C ASP A 111 -10.27 5.90 -13.87
N ASN A 112 -11.15 5.51 -12.94
CA ASN A 112 -12.19 6.40 -12.40
C ASN A 112 -11.58 7.51 -11.56
N ILE A 113 -10.60 7.20 -10.70
CA ILE A 113 -9.90 8.20 -9.88
C ILE A 113 -9.07 9.14 -10.74
N ILE A 114 -8.38 8.62 -11.76
CA ILE A 114 -7.62 9.45 -12.69
C ILE A 114 -8.54 10.37 -13.49
N ALA A 115 -9.69 9.87 -13.95
CA ALA A 115 -10.70 10.71 -14.60
C ALA A 115 -11.20 11.82 -13.66
N GLN A 116 -11.48 11.50 -12.39
CA GLN A 116 -11.87 12.49 -11.38
C GLN A 116 -10.79 13.55 -11.15
N LEU A 117 -9.52 13.16 -11.11
CA LEU A 117 -8.39 14.10 -11.03
C LEU A 117 -8.34 15.03 -12.25
N ALA A 118 -8.57 14.52 -13.46
CA ALA A 118 -8.61 15.33 -14.68
C ALA A 118 -9.81 16.30 -14.72
N THR A 119 -10.90 15.99 -14.03
CA THR A 119 -12.07 16.90 -13.94
C THR A 119 -11.87 18.05 -12.96
N LEU A 120 -10.78 18.08 -12.18
CA LEU A 120 -10.52 19.19 -11.25
C LEU A 120 -10.25 20.48 -12.00
N GLN A 121 -11.05 21.50 -11.75
CA GLN A 121 -10.83 22.82 -12.35
C GLN A 121 -9.73 23.57 -11.60
N LEU A 122 -8.47 23.24 -11.88
CA LEU A 122 -7.31 23.95 -11.36
C LEU A 122 -7.13 25.26 -12.13
N GLN A 123 -7.25 26.39 -11.43
CA GLN A 123 -7.21 27.71 -12.05
C GLN A 123 -5.85 28.38 -11.84
N GLU A 124 -5.21 28.15 -10.70
CA GLU A 124 -3.95 28.82 -10.37
C GLU A 124 -2.74 27.90 -10.61
N PRO A 125 -1.60 28.41 -11.11
CA PRO A 125 -0.39 27.61 -11.28
C PRO A 125 0.14 27.04 -9.95
N GLU A 126 -0.22 27.66 -8.83
CA GLU A 126 0.04 27.18 -7.48
C GLU A 126 -0.71 25.87 -7.19
N ASP A 127 -1.95 25.72 -7.66
CA ASP A 127 -2.74 24.51 -7.47
C ASP A 127 -2.07 23.31 -8.16
N PHE A 128 -1.59 23.49 -9.38
CA PHE A 128 -0.84 22.46 -10.11
C PHE A 128 0.42 22.01 -9.36
N LYS A 129 1.15 22.95 -8.73
CA LYS A 129 2.33 22.62 -7.91
C LYS A 129 1.93 21.75 -6.70
N ILE A 130 0.81 22.07 -6.07
CA ILE A 130 0.31 21.34 -4.91
C ILE A 130 -0.18 19.94 -5.33
N VAL A 131 -0.97 19.82 -6.41
CA VAL A 131 -1.41 18.52 -6.94
C VAL A 131 -0.23 17.63 -7.32
N ALA A 132 0.73 18.15 -8.09
CA ALA A 132 1.93 17.42 -8.48
C ALA A 132 2.71 16.94 -7.24
N LYS A 133 2.89 17.83 -6.25
CA LYS A 133 3.55 17.50 -4.98
C LYS A 133 2.83 16.36 -4.25
N ILE A 134 1.50 16.40 -4.15
CA ILE A 134 0.71 15.38 -3.45
C ILE A 134 0.82 14.02 -4.13
N ILE A 135 0.72 13.99 -5.47
CA ILE A 135 0.84 12.73 -6.24
C ILE A 135 2.24 12.13 -6.07
N ILE A 136 3.30 12.94 -6.20
CA ILE A 136 4.69 12.49 -6.02
C ILE A 136 4.93 11.99 -4.59
N GLU A 137 4.43 12.69 -3.57
CA GLU A 137 4.55 12.27 -2.17
C GLU A 137 3.85 10.93 -1.92
N ARG A 138 2.70 10.69 -2.56
CA ARG A 138 2.00 9.41 -2.46
C ARG A 138 2.76 8.29 -3.17
N ALA A 139 3.29 8.55 -4.37
CA ALA A 139 4.08 7.59 -5.13
C ALA A 139 5.35 7.13 -4.39
N ILE A 140 5.98 8.03 -3.63
CA ILE A 140 7.14 7.69 -2.80
C ILE A 140 6.74 6.83 -1.58
N ARG A 141 5.57 7.09 -0.98
CA ARG A 141 5.08 6.31 0.18
C ARG A 141 4.60 4.93 -0.21
N ASP A 142 3.95 4.81 -1.36
CA ASP A 142 3.29 3.59 -1.82
C ASP A 142 3.86 3.13 -3.17
N PRO A 143 5.10 2.60 -3.20
CA PRO A 143 5.81 2.29 -4.44
C PRO A 143 5.12 1.23 -5.31
N PHE A 144 4.29 0.36 -4.71
CA PHE A 144 3.50 -0.63 -5.42
C PHE A 144 2.54 0.00 -6.44
N TYR A 145 2.05 1.22 -6.18
CA TYR A 145 1.15 1.96 -7.07
C TYR A 145 1.87 3.05 -7.89
N SER A 146 3.21 3.05 -7.93
CA SER A 146 4.00 4.05 -8.64
C SER A 146 3.65 4.17 -10.12
N GLU A 147 3.38 3.06 -10.79
CA GLU A 147 2.94 3.05 -12.20
C GLU A 147 1.60 3.76 -12.37
N VAL A 148 0.65 3.53 -11.46
CA VAL A 148 -0.67 4.16 -11.48
C VAL A 148 -0.55 5.68 -11.31
N TYR A 149 0.29 6.14 -10.39
CA TYR A 149 0.56 7.56 -10.21
C TYR A 149 1.25 8.18 -11.43
N ALA A 150 2.14 7.46 -12.12
CA ALA A 150 2.76 7.91 -13.36
C ALA A 150 1.74 8.06 -14.50
N ARG A 151 0.79 7.12 -14.62
CA ARG A 151 -0.34 7.23 -15.56
C ARG A 151 -1.23 8.42 -15.22
N ALA A 152 -1.51 8.66 -13.95
CA ALA A 152 -2.30 9.81 -13.49
C ALA A 152 -1.66 11.14 -13.90
N ILE A 153 -0.35 11.28 -13.65
CA ILE A 153 0.43 12.45 -14.09
C ILE A 153 0.38 12.59 -15.61
N SER A 154 0.57 11.49 -16.35
CA SER A 154 0.56 11.51 -17.81
C SER A 154 -0.79 12.00 -18.37
N LYS A 155 -1.92 11.54 -17.83
CA LYS A 155 -3.25 12.04 -18.23
C LYS A 155 -3.41 13.52 -17.88
N LEU A 156 -2.96 13.98 -16.72
CA LEU A 156 -2.98 15.41 -16.35
C LEU A 156 -2.10 16.28 -17.27
N VAL A 157 -0.94 15.78 -17.70
CA VAL A 157 -0.09 16.50 -18.67
C VAL A 157 -0.80 16.67 -20.01
N LEU A 158 -1.55 15.66 -20.45
CA LEU A 158 -2.33 15.73 -21.69
C LEU A 158 -3.53 16.68 -21.59
N GLU A 159 -4.21 16.71 -20.43
CA GLU A 159 -5.37 17.57 -20.20
C GLU A 159 -4.98 19.05 -20.03
N TYR A 160 -3.80 19.32 -19.47
CA TYR A 160 -3.28 20.68 -19.23
C TYR A 160 -1.98 20.94 -20.00
N PRO A 161 -2.01 20.98 -21.35
CA PRO A 161 -0.81 21.18 -22.16
C PRO A 161 -0.20 22.58 -21.98
N ARG A 162 -1.03 23.58 -21.63
CA ARG A 162 -0.60 24.95 -21.34
C ARG A 162 -1.24 25.42 -20.04
N LEU A 163 -0.43 25.93 -19.12
CA LEU A 163 -0.93 26.49 -17.88
C LEU A 163 -1.62 27.85 -18.14
N PRO A 164 -2.70 28.18 -17.41
CA PRO A 164 -3.32 29.49 -17.50
C PRO A 164 -2.29 30.56 -17.17
N GLU A 165 -2.07 31.49 -18.09
CA GLU A 165 -1.17 32.61 -17.88
C GLU A 165 -1.80 33.54 -16.85
N LEU A 166 -1.14 33.69 -15.70
CA LEU A 166 -1.55 34.70 -14.74
C LEU A 166 -1.47 36.07 -15.41
N PRO A 167 -2.50 36.93 -15.28
CA PRO A 167 -2.43 38.29 -15.77
C PRO A 167 -1.23 38.95 -15.09
N ARG A 168 -0.22 39.33 -15.86
CA ARG A 168 0.96 40.04 -15.35
C ARG A 168 0.48 41.31 -14.68
N GLN A 169 0.42 41.32 -13.34
CA GLN A 169 0.17 42.54 -12.59
C GLN A 169 1.39 43.46 -12.76
N GLY A 170 1.23 44.45 -13.64
CA GLY A 170 2.04 45.66 -13.74
C GLY A 170 3.55 45.44 -13.70
N GLN A 171 4.14 45.03 -14.83
CA GLN A 171 5.49 45.51 -15.14
C GLN A 171 5.37 47.04 -15.20
N SER A 172 5.82 47.71 -14.14
CA SER A 172 6.06 49.14 -14.15
C SER A 172 7.22 49.35 -15.11
N ASP A 173 6.88 49.78 -16.32
CA ASP A 173 7.81 50.23 -17.35
C ASP A 173 8.66 51.38 -16.77
N SER A 174 9.70 51.01 -16.05
CA SER A 174 10.79 51.90 -15.66
C SER A 174 11.84 51.76 -16.75
N GLU A 175 11.47 52.18 -17.95
CA GLU A 175 12.42 52.52 -19.00
C GLU A 175 13.39 53.55 -18.42
N SER A 176 14.64 53.16 -18.26
CA SER A 176 15.73 54.13 -18.22
C SER A 176 17.02 53.49 -18.73
N SER A 177 17.31 53.89 -19.98
CA SER A 177 18.57 54.48 -20.40
C SER A 177 19.69 53.54 -20.86
N ASP A 178 19.79 53.48 -22.19
CA ASP A 178 20.99 53.77 -22.99
C ASP A 178 22.32 53.16 -22.52
N GLY A 179 22.71 52.06 -23.18
CA GLY A 179 24.03 51.47 -23.06
C GLY A 179 24.35 50.64 -24.30
N ASP A 180 24.73 51.34 -25.36
CA ASP A 180 25.23 50.84 -26.64
C ASP A 180 26.39 49.84 -26.48
N GLY A 181 26.41 48.77 -27.28
CA GLY A 181 27.65 48.05 -27.58
C GLY A 181 27.62 46.53 -27.57
N PHE A 182 27.67 45.98 -28.79
CA PHE A 182 28.21 44.67 -29.15
C PHE A 182 27.23 43.48 -29.20
N SER A 183 26.52 43.41 -30.33
CA SER A 183 25.76 42.25 -30.77
C SER A 183 26.69 41.14 -31.26
N GLU A 184 26.97 40.16 -30.40
CA GLU A 184 27.64 38.92 -30.78
C GLU A 184 26.62 37.95 -31.42
N PRO A 185 26.82 37.51 -32.68
CA PRO A 185 25.88 36.64 -33.37
C PRO A 185 26.03 35.20 -32.87
N HIS A 186 25.29 34.84 -31.83
CA HIS A 186 25.22 33.46 -31.37
C HIS A 186 24.34 32.59 -32.28
N PRO A 187 24.78 31.36 -32.59
CA PRO A 187 24.21 30.55 -33.64
C PRO A 187 22.87 29.94 -33.26
N LEU A 188 21.98 30.00 -34.23
CA LEU A 188 20.81 29.16 -34.51
C LEU A 188 20.49 28.06 -33.48
N HIS A 189 19.32 28.26 -32.85
CA HIS A 189 18.28 27.25 -32.63
C HIS A 189 18.36 26.38 -31.35
N GLU A 190 17.87 26.94 -30.24
CA GLU A 190 16.88 26.24 -29.41
C GLU A 190 15.65 27.16 -29.21
N PRO A 191 14.49 26.86 -29.83
CA PRO A 191 13.33 27.78 -29.85
C PRO A 191 12.46 27.77 -28.59
N TRP A 192 12.84 27.04 -27.54
CA TRP A 192 11.95 26.78 -26.41
C TRP A 192 12.57 27.29 -25.11
N CYS A 193 12.46 28.60 -24.90
CA CYS A 193 11.98 29.22 -23.66
C CYS A 193 12.48 30.67 -23.60
N PRO A 194 11.59 31.67 -23.80
CA PRO A 194 11.94 33.07 -23.59
C PRO A 194 12.26 33.26 -22.10
N LYS A 195 13.55 33.49 -21.83
CA LYS A 195 14.11 33.83 -20.52
C LYS A 195 13.39 35.07 -19.99
N LYS A 196 12.65 34.92 -18.88
CA LYS A 196 12.21 35.93 -17.87
C LYS A 196 10.77 35.75 -17.34
N THR A 197 10.05 34.68 -17.69
CA THR A 197 8.93 34.26 -16.84
C THR A 197 9.47 33.27 -15.80
N ASN A 198 9.26 33.57 -14.51
CA ASN A 198 9.46 32.62 -13.40
C ASN A 198 8.51 31.39 -13.48
N GLY A 199 7.92 31.13 -14.66
CA GLY A 199 6.67 30.41 -14.85
C GLY A 199 6.88 29.20 -15.75
N PHE A 200 6.64 28.03 -15.16
CA PHE A 200 6.41 26.77 -15.82
C PHE A 200 5.49 26.94 -17.04
N CYS A 201 5.88 26.41 -18.20
CA CYS A 201 5.10 26.57 -19.43
C CYS A 201 3.99 25.51 -19.54
N ASN A 202 4.20 24.36 -18.92
CA ASN A 202 3.28 23.24 -18.93
C ASN A 202 3.29 22.49 -17.57
N PHE A 203 2.32 21.59 -17.37
CA PHE A 203 2.26 20.78 -16.15
C PHE A 203 3.47 19.83 -16.00
N SER A 204 4.07 19.37 -17.11
CA SER A 204 5.25 18.49 -17.06
C SER A 204 6.46 19.18 -16.43
N ASP A 205 6.68 20.47 -16.69
CA ASP A 205 7.76 21.26 -16.09
C ASP A 205 7.56 21.37 -14.57
N VAL A 206 6.30 21.53 -14.13
CA VAL A 206 5.93 21.56 -12.71
C VAL A 206 6.29 20.23 -12.06
N VAL A 207 5.90 19.12 -12.68
CA VAL A 207 6.17 17.76 -12.19
C VAL A 207 7.67 17.52 -12.10
N VAL A 208 8.44 17.80 -13.16
CA VAL A 208 9.90 17.65 -13.18
C VAL A 208 10.55 18.48 -12.07
N SER A 209 10.10 19.72 -11.88
CA SER A 209 10.60 20.57 -10.78
C SER A 209 10.29 20.01 -9.40
N GLN A 210 9.10 19.46 -9.18
CA GLN A 210 8.76 18.81 -7.90
C GLN A 210 9.58 17.54 -7.67
N CYS A 211 9.78 16.71 -8.71
CA CYS A 211 10.65 15.54 -8.65
C CYS A 211 12.08 15.94 -8.29
N GLN A 212 12.65 16.97 -8.94
CA GLN A 212 13.99 17.47 -8.64
C GLN A 212 14.10 17.99 -7.21
N ARG A 213 13.08 18.73 -6.72
CA ARG A 213 13.05 19.21 -5.33
C ARG A 213 13.03 18.06 -4.33
N LYS A 214 12.21 17.03 -4.59
CA LYS A 214 12.16 15.84 -3.72
C LYS A 214 13.46 15.06 -3.76
N PHE A 215 14.04 14.86 -4.95
CA PHE A 215 15.34 14.24 -5.11
C PHE A 215 16.42 14.96 -4.30
N ASN A 216 16.54 16.28 -4.47
CA ASN A 216 17.49 17.11 -3.70
C ASN A 216 17.21 17.09 -2.18
N SER A 217 15.95 16.90 -1.77
CA SER A 217 15.59 16.78 -0.36
C SER A 217 16.00 15.44 0.25
N PHE A 218 15.97 14.35 -0.52
CA PHE A 218 16.35 13.02 -0.04
C PHE A 218 17.85 12.80 -0.07
N PHE A 219 18.51 13.22 -1.14
CA PHE A 219 19.94 12.99 -1.36
C PHE A 219 20.83 14.17 -0.96
N GLY A 220 20.24 15.23 -0.42
CA GLY A 220 20.92 16.51 -0.23
C GLY A 220 21.15 17.24 -1.55
N LYS A 221 21.63 18.49 -1.50
CA LYS A 221 22.19 19.12 -2.69
C LYS A 221 23.45 18.32 -3.02
N ALA A 222 23.47 17.65 -4.17
CA ALA A 222 24.61 16.86 -4.65
C ALA A 222 25.94 17.66 -4.81
N GLY A 223 26.00 18.92 -4.36
CA GLY A 223 27.19 19.76 -4.35
C GLY A 223 27.63 20.30 -2.98
N THR A 224 26.98 19.94 -1.84
CA THR A 224 27.45 20.38 -0.51
C THR A 224 28.20 19.31 0.28
N LEU A 225 28.27 18.07 -0.21
CA LEU A 225 28.94 16.94 0.46
C LEU A 225 30.48 17.02 0.43
N GLY A 226 31.07 18.17 0.10
CA GLY A 226 32.53 18.33 0.02
C GLY A 226 33.09 19.66 0.48
N HIS A 227 32.29 20.64 0.90
CA HIS A 227 32.85 21.95 1.30
C HIS A 227 32.96 22.14 2.81
N ASP A 228 32.03 21.59 3.59
CA ASP A 228 32.07 21.74 5.05
C ASP A 228 33.17 20.87 5.71
N ASP A 229 33.54 19.74 5.09
CA ASP A 229 34.65 18.90 5.56
C ASP A 229 36.02 19.53 5.27
N GLU A 230 36.16 20.35 4.23
CA GLU A 230 37.42 21.05 3.92
C GLU A 230 37.64 22.24 4.87
N GLU A 231 36.60 23.04 5.15
CA GLU A 231 36.68 24.14 6.12
C GLU A 231 36.94 23.63 7.55
N ASN A 232 36.36 22.49 7.93
CA ASN A 232 36.59 21.91 9.25
C ASN A 232 37.98 21.24 9.36
N ARG A 233 38.50 20.68 8.27
CA ARG A 233 39.87 20.12 8.21
C ARG A 233 40.93 21.21 8.23
N GLU A 234 40.67 22.36 7.60
CA GLU A 234 41.56 23.52 7.66
C GLU A 234 41.59 24.15 9.06
N LYS A 235 40.43 24.29 9.73
CA LYS A 235 40.37 24.73 11.14
C LYS A 235 41.08 23.77 12.10
N ALA A 236 40.95 22.46 11.90
CA ALA A 236 41.66 21.46 12.70
C ALA A 236 43.19 21.51 12.49
N ALA A 237 43.65 21.76 11.25
CA ALA A 237 45.07 21.91 10.94
C ALA A 237 45.69 23.19 11.53
N VAL A 238 44.92 24.28 11.62
CA VAL A 238 45.36 25.52 12.27
C VAL A 238 45.41 25.35 13.79
N ALA A 239 44.44 24.67 14.39
CA ALA A 239 44.42 24.40 15.84
C ALA A 239 45.60 23.51 16.31
N ALA A 240 46.11 22.62 15.46
CA ALA A 240 47.25 21.75 15.79
C ALA A 240 48.62 22.44 15.72
N LYS A 241 48.70 23.68 15.19
CA LYS A 241 49.95 24.43 15.04
C LYS A 241 50.20 25.48 16.12
N ASN A 242 49.23 25.72 17.01
CA ASN A 242 49.35 26.59 18.18
C ASN A 242 49.44 25.74 19.45
#